data_AF-A0A816XW29-F1
#
_entry.id   AF-A0A816XW29-F1
#
_cell.length_a   1.000
_cell.length_b   1.000
_cell.length_c   1.000
_cell.angle_alpha   90.00
_cell.angle_beta   90.00
_cell.angle_gamma   90.00
#
_symmetry.space_group_name_H-M   'P 1'
#
loop_
_entity.id
_entity.type
_entity.pdbx_description
1 polymer ?
#
loop_
_entity_poly.entity_id
_entity_poly.type
_entity_poly.pdbx_seq_one_letter_code
_entity_poly.pdbx_strand_id
1 'polypeptide(L)'
;MDFRLPLEGEWADEPPEGLFTLYEEHLMRAHLWFPITSVIVEFLNRLEVLISQISPRGIKRLVGLLVLGYERGIELTAEYLEAFFTLSRVGTDRLYGFRPRTFMEVLKGFPQDDNGWKSYFFYVRLDQASVAAECLPLFRRLWG
;
A
#
# COMPACT_ATOMS: atom_id res chain seq x y z
N MET A 1 -12.87 -11.36 5.95
CA MET A 1 -12.26 -10.02 5.94
C MET A 1 -13.42 -9.06 6.11
N ASP A 2 -13.35 -8.20 7.12
CA ASP A 2 -14.45 -7.29 7.47
C ASP A 2 -14.06 -5.85 7.12
N PHE A 3 -14.95 -5.14 6.45
CA PHE A 3 -14.75 -3.73 6.08
C PHE A 3 -15.99 -2.89 6.37
N ARG A 4 -15.78 -1.58 6.48
CA ARG A 4 -16.82 -0.58 6.75
C ARG A 4 -16.60 0.66 5.88
N LEU A 5 -17.68 1.19 5.30
CA LEU A 5 -17.67 2.48 4.61
C LEU A 5 -17.63 3.64 5.63
N PRO A 6 -16.97 4.77 5.32
CA PRO A 6 -16.91 5.91 6.22
C PRO A 6 -18.30 6.50 6.50
N LEU A 7 -18.50 6.98 7.72
CA LEU A 7 -19.65 7.81 8.09
C LEU A 7 -19.36 9.27 7.74
N GLU A 8 -20.41 10.09 7.75
CA GLU A 8 -20.28 11.52 7.57
C GLU A 8 -19.33 12.12 8.63
N GLY A 9 -18.35 12.90 8.16
CA GLY A 9 -17.34 13.54 9.01
C GLY A 9 -16.10 12.72 9.32
N GLU A 10 -16.03 11.46 8.88
CA GLU A 10 -14.83 10.63 9.03
C GLU A 10 -13.84 10.84 7.88
N TRP A 11 -12.55 10.70 8.17
CA TRP A 11 -11.46 10.98 7.23
C TRP A 11 -10.53 9.78 7.05
N ALA A 12 -9.88 9.74 5.89
CA ALA A 12 -9.00 8.63 5.50
C ALA A 12 -7.72 8.53 6.37
N ASP A 13 -7.30 9.64 6.99
CA ASP A 13 -6.11 9.73 7.82
C ASP A 13 -6.35 9.44 9.31
N GLU A 14 -7.62 9.37 9.72
CA GLU A 14 -8.06 9.11 11.10
C GLU A 14 -8.95 7.85 11.18
N PRO A 15 -8.42 6.64 10.91
CA PRO A 15 -9.23 5.44 11.02
C PRO A 15 -9.63 5.13 12.47
N PRO A 16 -10.88 4.66 12.71
CA PRO A 16 -11.32 4.23 14.03
C PRO A 16 -10.41 3.17 14.65
N GLU A 17 -10.48 3.03 15.98
CA GLU A 17 -9.70 2.02 16.70
C GLU A 17 -9.95 0.60 16.16
N GLY A 18 -8.88 -0.18 16.03
CA GLY A 18 -8.93 -1.53 15.46
C GLY A 18 -9.11 -1.57 13.94
N LEU A 19 -9.19 -0.42 13.26
CA LEU A 19 -9.32 -0.33 11.80
C LEU A 19 -8.12 0.39 11.17
N PHE A 20 -7.90 0.17 9.88
CA PHE A 20 -6.99 0.95 9.04
C PHE A 20 -7.66 1.31 7.71
N THR A 21 -7.14 2.34 7.05
CA THR A 21 -7.73 2.86 5.80
C THR A 21 -7.10 2.22 4.57
N LEU A 22 -7.95 1.90 3.59
CA LEU A 22 -7.55 1.66 2.20
C LEU A 22 -8.44 2.46 1.25
N TYR A 23 -7.97 2.62 0.03
CA TYR A 23 -8.75 3.23 -1.05
C TYR A 23 -9.29 2.14 -1.97
N GLU A 24 -10.46 2.35 -2.56
CA GLU A 24 -11.05 1.39 -3.52
C GLU A 24 -10.05 1.03 -4.63
N GLU A 25 -9.33 2.02 -5.10
CA GLU A 25 -8.31 1.90 -6.14
C GLU A 25 -7.11 1.03 -5.76
N HIS A 26 -6.84 0.84 -4.45
CA HIS A 26 -5.84 -0.12 -3.97
C HIS A 26 -6.24 -1.56 -4.33
N LEU A 27 -7.52 -1.88 -4.26
CA LEU A 27 -8.03 -3.21 -4.63
C LEU A 27 -8.30 -3.29 -6.13
N MET A 28 -9.10 -2.36 -6.65
CA MET A 28 -9.70 -2.47 -7.98
C MET A 28 -8.70 -2.30 -9.12
N ARG A 29 -7.75 -1.36 -9.00
CA ARG A 29 -6.74 -1.13 -10.05
C ARG A 29 -5.34 -1.55 -9.66
N ALA A 30 -4.99 -1.44 -8.37
CA ALA A 30 -3.67 -1.84 -7.91
C ALA A 30 -3.57 -3.33 -7.53
N HIS A 31 -4.71 -4.05 -7.52
CA HIS A 31 -4.79 -5.49 -7.28
C HIS A 31 -4.15 -5.91 -5.96
N LEU A 32 -4.17 -5.06 -4.94
CA LEU A 32 -3.79 -5.46 -3.59
C LEU A 32 -4.70 -6.60 -3.13
N TRP A 33 -4.12 -7.63 -2.51
CA TRP A 33 -4.86 -8.77 -1.99
C TRP A 33 -4.67 -8.90 -0.47
N PHE A 34 -5.56 -9.68 0.14
CA PHE A 34 -5.53 -10.00 1.55
C PHE A 34 -5.12 -11.46 1.79
N PRO A 35 -4.41 -11.75 2.90
CA PRO A 35 -3.84 -10.77 3.82
C PRO A 35 -2.71 -9.97 3.15
N ILE A 36 -2.54 -8.69 3.55
CA ILE A 36 -1.40 -7.89 3.12
C ILE A 36 -0.13 -8.59 3.61
N THR A 37 0.73 -8.95 2.67
CA THR A 37 1.93 -9.77 2.92
C THR A 37 2.93 -9.04 3.82
N SER A 38 3.67 -9.79 4.64
CA SER A 38 4.73 -9.26 5.52
C SER A 38 5.74 -8.40 4.78
N VAL A 39 6.14 -8.78 3.57
CA VAL A 39 7.07 -8.02 2.72
C VAL A 39 6.60 -6.58 2.45
N ILE A 40 5.31 -6.37 2.19
CA ILE A 40 4.75 -5.02 2.01
C ILE A 40 4.79 -4.26 3.35
N VAL A 41 4.32 -4.89 4.44
CA VAL A 41 4.25 -4.23 5.75
C VAL A 41 5.63 -3.82 6.25
N GLU A 42 6.60 -4.73 6.17
CA GLU A 42 7.99 -4.47 6.55
C GLU A 42 8.61 -3.34 5.72
N PHE A 43 8.44 -3.37 4.40
CA PHE A 43 8.96 -2.33 3.52
C PHE A 43 8.39 -0.96 3.85
N LEU A 44 7.07 -0.86 4.05
CA LEU A 44 6.43 0.40 4.44
C LEU A 44 6.87 0.88 5.82
N ASN A 45 7.05 -0.05 6.77
CA ASN A 45 7.55 0.26 8.11
C ASN A 45 8.98 0.80 8.11
N ARG A 46 9.89 0.27 7.27
CA ARG A 46 11.26 0.79 7.11
C ARG A 46 11.28 2.21 6.55
N LEU A 47 10.29 2.54 5.71
CA LEU A 47 10.11 3.87 5.15
C LEU A 47 9.27 4.80 6.06
N GLU A 48 8.78 4.29 7.18
CA GLU A 48 7.91 5.00 8.12
C GLU A 48 6.65 5.61 7.47
N VAL A 49 6.10 4.93 6.47
CA VAL A 49 4.88 5.37 5.76
C VAL A 49 3.76 4.35 5.93
N LEU A 50 2.52 4.83 5.91
CA LEU A 50 1.34 3.98 6.00
C LEU A 50 0.88 3.51 4.63
N ILE A 51 0.22 2.34 4.56
CA ILE A 51 -0.37 1.87 3.30
C ILE A 51 -1.41 2.84 2.74
N SER A 52 -2.19 3.50 3.62
CA SER A 52 -3.12 4.57 3.28
C SER A 52 -2.43 5.81 2.72
N GLN A 53 -1.14 6.02 2.98
CA GLN A 53 -0.40 7.14 2.39
C GLN A 53 0.16 6.80 1.00
N ILE A 54 0.10 5.54 0.57
CA ILE A 54 0.60 5.13 -0.73
C ILE A 54 -0.48 5.30 -1.79
N SER A 55 -0.19 6.05 -2.83
CA SER A 55 -1.03 6.17 -4.02
C SER A 55 -1.34 4.82 -4.66
N PRO A 56 -2.49 4.65 -5.36
CA PRO A 56 -2.80 3.42 -6.10
C PRO A 56 -1.68 2.98 -7.05
N ARG A 57 -1.00 3.93 -7.70
CA ARG A 57 0.18 3.65 -8.52
C ARG A 57 1.36 3.10 -7.73
N GLY A 58 1.60 3.61 -6.52
CA GLY A 58 2.61 3.06 -5.61
C GLY A 58 2.31 1.61 -5.27
N ILE A 59 1.08 1.31 -4.85
CA ILE A 59 0.64 -0.07 -4.54
C ILE A 59 0.80 -0.98 -5.76
N LYS A 60 0.39 -0.50 -6.94
CA LYS A 60 0.48 -1.26 -8.19
C LYS A 60 1.93 -1.65 -8.53
N ARG A 61 2.90 -0.78 -8.25
CA ARG A 61 4.33 -1.09 -8.43
C ARG A 61 4.82 -2.16 -7.46
N LEU A 62 4.39 -2.10 -6.20
CA LEU A 62 4.72 -3.12 -5.21
C LEU A 62 4.13 -4.47 -5.61
N VAL A 63 2.81 -4.52 -5.83
CA VAL A 63 2.07 -5.70 -6.26
C VAL A 63 2.67 -6.30 -7.53
N GLY A 64 2.88 -5.49 -8.57
CA GLY A 64 3.43 -5.98 -9.83
C GLY A 64 4.83 -6.57 -9.68
N LEU A 65 5.67 -6.03 -8.78
CA LEU A 65 7.01 -6.54 -8.58
C LEU A 65 6.97 -7.86 -7.78
N LEU A 66 6.11 -7.96 -6.77
CA LEU A 66 5.88 -9.19 -6.02
C LEU A 66 5.34 -10.32 -6.90
N VAL A 67 4.36 -10.03 -7.75
CA VAL A 67 3.82 -10.99 -8.72
C VAL A 67 4.91 -11.45 -9.69
N LEU A 68 5.70 -10.52 -10.22
CA LEU A 68 6.82 -10.87 -11.11
C LEU A 68 7.87 -11.73 -10.39
N GLY A 69 8.21 -11.41 -9.14
CA GLY A 69 9.12 -12.23 -8.33
C GLY A 69 8.61 -13.66 -8.21
N TYR A 70 7.33 -13.82 -7.84
CA TYR A 70 6.65 -15.11 -7.76
C TYR A 70 6.70 -15.87 -9.10
N GLU A 71 6.36 -15.22 -10.22
CA GLU A 71 6.42 -15.83 -11.56
C GLU A 71 7.82 -16.30 -11.96
N ARG A 72 8.87 -15.67 -11.40
CA ARG A 72 10.27 -16.03 -11.65
C ARG A 72 10.85 -16.98 -10.60
N GLY A 73 10.07 -17.41 -9.62
CA GLY A 73 10.55 -18.23 -8.50
C GLY A 73 11.53 -17.49 -7.60
N ILE A 74 11.43 -16.16 -7.55
CA ILE A 74 12.25 -15.29 -6.69
C ILE A 74 11.37 -14.81 -5.54
N GLU A 75 11.72 -15.22 -4.33
CA GLU A 75 11.12 -14.68 -3.12
C GLU A 75 11.69 -13.29 -2.84
N LEU A 76 10.87 -12.26 -3.04
CA LEU A 76 11.27 -10.89 -2.78
C LEU A 76 11.07 -10.53 -1.31
N THR A 77 12.08 -9.86 -0.75
CA THR A 77 12.09 -9.33 0.62
C THR A 77 11.94 -7.82 0.62
N ALA A 78 11.76 -7.22 1.81
CA ALA A 78 11.72 -5.76 1.95
C ALA A 78 13.03 -5.10 1.48
N GLU A 79 14.20 -5.73 1.69
CA GLU A 79 15.49 -5.24 1.19
C GLU A 79 15.52 -5.13 -0.34
N TYR A 80 14.95 -6.10 -1.04
CA TYR A 80 14.83 -6.04 -2.49
C TYR A 80 13.97 -4.84 -2.89
N LEU A 81 12.82 -4.62 -2.24
CA LEU A 81 11.97 -3.46 -2.53
C LEU A 81 12.71 -2.13 -2.29
N GLU A 82 13.52 -2.03 -1.24
CA GLU A 82 14.39 -0.85 -0.98
C GLU A 82 15.45 -0.63 -2.07
N ALA A 83 15.98 -1.73 -2.62
CA ALA A 83 16.93 -1.69 -3.73
C ALA A 83 16.27 -1.33 -5.08
N PHE A 84 14.99 -1.64 -5.28
CA PHE A 84 14.25 -1.29 -6.50
C PHE A 84 13.67 0.12 -6.45
N PHE A 85 13.23 0.59 -5.28
CA PHE A 85 12.40 1.79 -5.17
C PHE A 85 12.99 2.89 -4.31
N THR A 86 12.64 4.12 -4.68
CA THR A 86 12.78 5.32 -3.84
C THR A 86 11.39 5.89 -3.57
N LEU A 87 11.14 6.27 -2.31
CA LEU A 87 9.91 6.96 -1.93
C LEU A 87 9.84 8.33 -2.61
N SER A 88 8.66 8.70 -3.08
CA SER A 88 8.43 9.98 -3.76
C SER A 88 7.09 10.56 -3.37
N ARG A 89 7.05 11.85 -3.08
CA ARG A 89 5.81 12.56 -2.75
C ARG A 89 4.91 12.68 -3.99
N VAL A 90 3.61 12.53 -3.78
CA VAL A 90 2.58 12.64 -4.81
C VAL A 90 1.66 13.81 -4.45
N GLY A 91 1.69 14.86 -5.28
CA GLY A 91 0.89 16.06 -5.04
C GLY A 91 1.31 16.84 -3.79
N THR A 92 0.36 17.55 -3.20
CA THR A 92 0.57 18.46 -2.06
C THR A 92 0.37 17.80 -0.69
N ASP A 93 -0.32 16.66 -0.63
CA ASP A 93 -0.66 16.01 0.63
C ASP A 93 0.50 15.14 1.15
N ARG A 94 0.35 14.54 2.34
CA ARG A 94 1.29 13.53 2.91
C ARG A 94 1.12 12.17 2.22
N LEU A 95 1.03 12.20 0.89
CA LEU A 95 0.84 11.05 0.03
C LEU A 95 2.11 10.76 -0.76
N TYR A 96 2.34 9.48 -0.99
CA TYR A 96 3.57 8.97 -1.56
C TYR A 96 3.30 7.95 -2.66
N GLY A 97 4.34 7.69 -3.44
CA GLY A 97 4.42 6.58 -4.36
C GLY A 97 5.88 6.18 -4.51
N PHE A 98 6.12 5.14 -5.28
CA PHE A 98 7.46 4.60 -5.49
C PHE A 98 7.96 4.94 -6.88
N ARG A 99 9.17 5.50 -6.98
CA ARG A 99 9.89 5.62 -8.24
C ARG A 99 10.93 4.51 -8.31
N PRO A 100 11.06 3.80 -9.45
CA PRO A 100 12.19 2.92 -9.65
C PRO A 100 13.50 3.71 -9.48
N ARG A 101 14.50 3.10 -8.84
CA ARG A 101 15.86 3.63 -8.81
C ARG A 101 16.46 3.62 -10.21
N THR A 102 17.52 4.40 -10.43
CA THR A 102 18.19 4.49 -11.72
C THR A 102 18.57 3.09 -12.22
N PHE A 103 18.22 2.77 -13.46
CA PHE A 103 18.42 1.46 -14.10
C PHE A 103 17.64 0.28 -13.48
N MET A 104 16.73 0.53 -12.54
CA MET A 104 15.92 -0.50 -11.86
C MET A 104 14.45 -0.49 -12.32
N GLU A 105 14.14 0.07 -13.48
CA GLU A 105 12.77 0.06 -14.02
C GLU A 105 12.44 -1.31 -14.65
N VAL A 106 11.70 -2.13 -13.91
CA VAL A 106 11.29 -3.48 -14.34
C VAL A 106 9.87 -3.49 -14.93
N LEU A 107 8.97 -2.65 -14.42
CA LEU A 107 7.56 -2.60 -14.81
C LEU A 107 7.23 -1.28 -15.50
N LYS A 108 6.62 -1.35 -16.68
CA LYS A 108 6.26 -0.20 -17.53
C LYS A 108 4.76 -0.19 -17.85
N GLY A 109 4.27 0.94 -18.39
CA GLY A 109 2.94 1.03 -18.97
C GLY A 109 1.80 1.28 -17.98
N PHE A 110 2.09 1.79 -16.79
CA PHE A 110 1.04 2.18 -15.84
C PHE A 110 0.27 3.41 -16.34
N PRO A 111 -1.08 3.35 -16.46
CA PRO A 111 -1.89 4.51 -16.82
C PRO A 111 -1.65 5.66 -15.86
N GLN A 112 -1.62 6.89 -16.38
CA GLN A 112 -1.36 8.09 -15.57
C GLN A 112 -2.58 8.61 -14.80
N ASP A 113 -3.77 8.11 -15.09
CA ASP A 113 -5.02 8.71 -14.60
C ASP A 113 -5.42 8.14 -13.23
N ASP A 114 -4.81 8.72 -12.19
CA ASP A 114 -5.14 8.49 -10.78
C ASP A 114 -5.83 9.74 -10.21
N ASN A 115 -6.83 10.30 -10.92
CA ASN A 115 -7.60 11.44 -10.43
C ASN A 115 -8.76 10.97 -9.54
N GLY A 116 -9.02 11.69 -8.45
CA GLY A 116 -10.21 11.50 -7.60
C GLY A 116 -10.21 10.29 -6.66
N TRP A 117 -9.21 9.39 -6.70
CA TRP A 117 -9.20 8.18 -5.86
C TRP A 117 -9.28 8.45 -4.35
N LYS A 118 -8.79 9.62 -3.90
CA LYS A 118 -8.78 10.00 -2.49
C LYS A 118 -10.18 10.13 -1.89
N SER A 119 -11.20 10.35 -2.72
CA SER A 119 -12.59 10.46 -2.27
C SER A 119 -13.23 9.12 -1.97
N TYR A 120 -12.61 8.00 -2.39
CA TYR A 120 -13.18 6.66 -2.31
C TYR A 120 -12.33 5.79 -1.40
N PHE A 121 -12.57 5.89 -0.10
CA PHE A 121 -11.87 5.13 0.93
C PHE A 121 -12.85 4.34 1.81
N PHE A 122 -12.31 3.32 2.46
CA PHE A 122 -13.04 2.47 3.40
C PHE A 122 -12.09 1.99 4.50
N TYR A 123 -12.68 1.54 5.59
CA TYR A 123 -11.95 1.02 6.73
C TYR A 123 -11.95 -0.51 6.72
N VAL A 124 -10.81 -1.11 7.02
CA VAL A 124 -10.62 -2.55 7.14
C VAL A 124 -10.27 -2.90 8.57
N ARG A 125 -10.88 -3.96 9.10
CA ARG A 125 -10.53 -4.47 10.43
C ARG A 125 -9.10 -4.98 10.43
N LEU A 126 -8.29 -4.50 11.37
CA LEU A 126 -6.93 -4.99 11.58
C LEU A 126 -6.97 -6.35 12.30
N ASP A 127 -6.85 -7.41 11.52
CA ASP A 127 -6.79 -8.80 11.98
C ASP A 127 -5.97 -9.68 11.02
N GLN A 128 -5.80 -10.95 11.37
CA GLN A 128 -5.09 -11.95 10.56
C GLN A 128 -5.72 -12.23 9.17
N ALA A 129 -6.98 -11.83 8.94
CA ALA A 129 -7.60 -11.94 7.63
C ALA A 129 -7.23 -10.76 6.71
N SER A 130 -6.76 -9.65 7.27
CA SER A 130 -6.39 -8.42 6.55
C SER A 130 -4.87 -8.22 6.43
N VAL A 131 -4.08 -8.67 7.40
CA VAL A 131 -2.63 -8.45 7.47
C VAL A 131 -1.98 -9.74 7.91
N ALA A 132 -0.79 -10.04 7.39
CA ALA A 132 0.01 -11.18 7.84
C ALA A 132 0.11 -11.19 9.38
N ALA A 133 -0.16 -12.34 10.00
CA ALA A 133 -0.40 -12.43 11.45
C ALA A 133 0.81 -11.94 12.27
N GLU A 134 2.02 -12.25 11.80
CA GLU A 134 3.29 -11.81 12.37
C GLU A 134 3.49 -10.29 12.33
N CYS A 135 2.79 -9.59 11.44
CA CYS A 135 2.91 -8.15 11.26
C CYS A 135 1.85 -7.35 12.03
N LEU A 136 0.84 -7.98 12.64
CA LEU A 136 -0.21 -7.26 13.37
C LEU A 136 0.32 -6.29 14.43
N PRO A 137 1.32 -6.63 15.27
CA PRO A 137 1.86 -5.71 16.27
C PRO A 137 2.67 -4.55 15.66
N LEU A 138 3.12 -4.70 14.42
CA LEU A 138 3.98 -3.76 13.71
C LEU A 138 3.19 -2.88 12.73
N PHE A 139 1.90 -3.15 12.53
CA PHE A 139 1.12 -2.48 11.51
C PHE A 139 0.76 -1.04 11.93
N ARG A 140 1.30 -0.05 11.23
CA ARG A 140 1.00 1.37 11.45
C ARG A 140 -0.32 1.74 10.79
N ARG A 141 -1.27 2.30 11.55
CA ARG A 141 -2.61 2.65 11.08
C ARG A 141 -2.94 4.16 11.10
N LEU A 142 -2.24 4.94 11.93
CA LEU A 142 -2.50 6.38 12.08
C LEU A 142 -1.47 7.21 11.32
N TRP A 143 -1.94 8.22 10.60
CA TRP A 143 -1.04 9.21 10.01
C TRP A 143 -0.41 10.00 11.17
N GLY A 144 0.91 9.88 11.35
CA GLY A 144 1.66 10.75 12.25
C GLY A 144 1.71 12.19 11.73
#